data_AF-X1RLP9-F1
#
_entry.id   AF-X1RLP9-F1
#
_cell.length_a   1.000
_cell.length_b   1.000
_cell.length_c   1.000
_cell.angle_alpha   90.00
_cell.angle_beta   90.00
_cell.angle_gamma   90.00
#
_symmetry.space_group_name_H-M   'P 1'
#
loop_
_entity.id
_entity.type
_entity.pdbx_description
1 polymer ?
#
loop_
_entity_poly.entity_id
_entity_poly.type
_entity_poly.pdbx_seq_one_letter_code
_entity_poly.pdbx_strand_id
1 'polypeptide(L)'
;MLLTPEQIKQAIDELHQRKPGKILHTVEIYEAIAQAQYNEDMKEAMMEIEQKLEILKKLDTKDLIAKLHQYEDELETALREAASFKDLNRGYLSSTGDCQEVKKLLAELRAQTPATNGAGKKLTLADKEDWLQGQRTENEELAAAIAKQKDTAFLLENNEIKADMAHRRLTGATAVLALKTQQIAFFASS
;
A
#
# COMPACT_ATOMS: atom_id res chain seq x y z
N MET A 1 -14.09 -14.13 40.09
CA MET A 1 -15.46 -14.73 40.18
C MET A 1 -15.69 -15.22 41.62
N LEU A 2 -16.91 -15.30 42.20
CA LEU A 2 -17.04 -15.84 43.58
C LEU A 2 -16.87 -17.38 43.61
N LEU A 3 -16.19 -17.91 44.64
CA LEU A 3 -16.03 -19.35 44.85
C LEU A 3 -17.39 -20.08 44.91
N THR A 4 -17.45 -21.27 44.30
CA THR A 4 -18.62 -22.15 44.41
C THR A 4 -18.70 -22.81 45.80
N PRO A 5 -19.88 -23.30 46.22
CA PRO A 5 -20.03 -24.04 47.47
C PRO A 5 -19.06 -25.24 47.60
N GLU A 6 -18.78 -25.91 46.48
CA GLU A 6 -17.84 -27.02 46.40
C GLU A 6 -16.40 -26.58 46.63
N GLN A 7 -15.98 -25.44 46.06
CA GLN A 7 -14.65 -24.87 46.27
C GLN A 7 -14.46 -24.36 47.71
N ILE A 8 -15.51 -23.76 48.31
CA ILE A 8 -15.50 -23.37 49.72
C ILE A 8 -15.33 -24.60 50.61
N LYS A 9 -16.08 -25.67 50.35
CA LYS A 9 -15.97 -26.92 51.10
C LYS A 9 -14.57 -27.52 50.98
N GLN A 10 -13.99 -27.52 49.78
CA GLN A 10 -12.64 -28.01 49.55
C GLN A 10 -11.59 -27.20 50.33
N ALA A 11 -11.69 -25.86 50.35
CA ALA A 11 -10.79 -25.01 51.13
C ALA A 11 -10.86 -25.29 52.65
N ILE A 12 -12.05 -25.56 53.18
CA ILE A 12 -12.26 -25.93 54.59
C ILE A 12 -11.70 -27.33 54.87
N ASP A 13 -11.92 -28.30 53.97
CA ASP A 13 -11.41 -29.66 54.11
C ASP A 13 -9.87 -29.70 54.08
N GLU A 14 -9.23 -28.92 53.21
CA GLU A 14 -7.77 -28.74 53.18
C GLU A 14 -7.22 -28.12 54.49
N LEU A 15 -7.95 -27.16 55.08
CA LEU A 15 -7.59 -26.57 56.36
C LEU A 15 -7.69 -27.59 57.50
N HIS A 16 -8.75 -28.41 57.53
CA HIS A 16 -8.89 -29.52 58.49
C HIS A 16 -7.76 -30.54 58.36
N GLN A 17 -7.34 -30.88 57.14
CA GLN A 17 -6.21 -31.79 56.91
C GLN A 17 -4.89 -31.23 57.43
N ARG A 18 -4.68 -29.89 57.35
CA ARG A 18 -3.49 -29.23 57.90
C ARG A 18 -3.50 -29.14 59.43
N LYS A 19 -4.67 -29.22 60.08
CA LYS A 19 -4.85 -29.14 61.54
C LYS A 19 -5.72 -30.30 62.07
N PRO A 20 -5.27 -31.56 61.92
CA PRO A 20 -6.08 -32.72 62.27
C PRO A 20 -6.40 -32.73 63.78
N GLY A 21 -7.65 -33.02 64.12
CA GLY A 21 -8.11 -33.18 65.51
C GLY A 21 -8.31 -31.87 66.28
N LYS A 22 -8.12 -30.69 65.67
CA LYS A 22 -8.42 -29.39 66.27
C LYS A 22 -9.76 -28.86 65.78
N ILE A 23 -10.54 -28.25 66.68
CA ILE A 23 -11.72 -27.46 66.30
C ILE A 23 -11.20 -26.18 65.64
N LEU A 24 -11.52 -25.98 64.36
CA LEU A 24 -11.16 -24.77 63.64
C LEU A 24 -11.97 -23.58 64.18
N HIS A 25 -11.29 -22.48 64.45
CA HIS A 25 -11.98 -21.24 64.78
C HIS A 25 -12.58 -20.62 63.51
N THR A 26 -13.70 -19.92 63.68
CA THR A 26 -14.43 -19.27 62.57
C THR A 26 -13.52 -18.32 61.76
N VAL A 27 -12.60 -17.61 62.42
CA VAL A 27 -11.63 -16.73 61.77
C VAL A 27 -10.69 -17.50 60.83
N GLU A 28 -10.19 -18.66 61.26
CA GLU A 28 -9.29 -19.50 60.45
C GLU A 28 -10.00 -20.03 59.20
N ILE A 29 -11.29 -20.34 59.32
CA ILE A 29 -12.15 -20.77 58.21
C ILE A 29 -12.33 -19.60 57.21
N TYR A 30 -12.64 -18.39 57.69
CA TYR A 30 -12.77 -17.21 56.82
C TYR A 30 -11.46 -16.86 56.12
N GLU A 31 -10.31 -16.94 56.81
CA GLU A 31 -8.99 -16.72 56.22
C GLU A 31 -8.69 -17.73 55.11
N ALA A 32 -9.00 -19.02 55.32
CA ALA A 32 -8.80 -20.04 54.30
C ALA A 32 -9.69 -19.83 53.06
N ILE A 33 -10.95 -19.42 53.26
CA ILE A 33 -11.86 -19.08 52.15
C ILE A 33 -11.36 -17.85 51.40
N ALA A 34 -10.91 -16.80 52.11
CA ALA A 34 -10.36 -15.60 51.51
C ALA A 34 -9.07 -15.90 50.70
N GLN A 35 -8.20 -16.75 51.22
CA GLN A 35 -7.00 -17.19 50.49
C GLN A 35 -7.35 -18.02 49.25
N ALA A 36 -8.34 -18.91 49.35
CA ALA A 36 -8.81 -19.70 48.21
C ALA A 36 -9.43 -18.79 47.13
N GLN A 37 -10.21 -17.78 47.54
CA GLN A 37 -10.80 -16.78 46.65
C GLN A 37 -9.69 -15.98 45.94
N TYR A 38 -8.69 -15.49 46.69
CA TYR A 38 -7.54 -14.80 46.13
C TYR A 38 -6.77 -15.66 45.11
N ASN A 39 -6.55 -16.94 45.41
CA ASN A 39 -5.85 -17.85 44.51
C ASN A 39 -6.63 -18.09 43.20
N GLU A 40 -7.96 -18.23 43.30
CA GLU A 40 -8.82 -18.41 42.12
C GLU A 40 -8.85 -17.15 41.25
N ASP A 41 -8.98 -15.96 41.86
CA ASP A 41 -8.93 -14.68 41.15
C ASP A 41 -7.56 -14.46 40.48
N MET A 42 -6.45 -14.85 41.14
CA MET A 42 -5.10 -14.80 40.55
C MET A 42 -4.94 -15.76 39.37
N LYS A 43 -5.53 -16.95 39.44
CA LYS A 43 -5.50 -17.93 38.35
C LYS A 43 -6.30 -17.45 37.15
N GLU A 44 -7.47 -16.87 37.38
CA GLU A 44 -8.31 -16.24 36.36
C GLU A 44 -7.54 -15.11 35.66
N ALA A 45 -6.96 -14.19 36.43
CA ALA A 45 -6.13 -13.10 35.90
C ALA A 45 -4.94 -13.60 35.08
N MET A 46 -4.26 -14.68 35.51
CA MET A 46 -3.13 -15.24 34.79
C MET A 46 -3.55 -15.88 33.45
N MET A 47 -4.70 -16.57 33.42
CA MET A 47 -5.27 -17.11 32.19
C MET A 47 -5.66 -15.99 31.20
N GLU A 48 -6.23 -14.89 31.68
CA GLU A 48 -6.52 -13.72 30.83
C GLU A 48 -5.23 -13.10 30.25
N ILE A 49 -4.17 -12.98 31.06
CA ILE A 49 -2.86 -12.49 30.62
C ILE A 49 -2.26 -13.41 29.55
N GLU A 50 -2.31 -14.72 29.74
CA GLU A 50 -1.81 -15.70 28.75
C GLU A 50 -2.54 -15.57 27.41
N GLN A 51 -3.87 -15.43 27.44
CA GLN A 51 -4.67 -15.20 26.23
C GLN A 51 -4.32 -13.87 25.55
N LYS A 52 -4.19 -12.77 26.32
CA LYS A 52 -3.74 -11.47 25.79
C LYS A 52 -2.36 -11.58 25.13
N LEU A 53 -1.42 -12.28 25.77
CA LEU A 53 -0.06 -12.49 25.24
C LEU A 53 -0.07 -13.32 23.95
N GLU A 54 -0.91 -14.35 23.85
CA GLU A 54 -1.04 -15.15 22.62
C GLU A 54 -1.55 -14.29 21.46
N ILE A 55 -2.55 -13.45 21.70
CA ILE A 55 -3.10 -12.53 20.68
C ILE A 55 -2.03 -11.50 20.27
N LEU A 56 -1.34 -10.88 21.22
CA LEU A 56 -0.28 -9.91 20.94
C LEU A 56 0.86 -10.51 20.11
N LYS A 57 1.26 -11.75 20.37
CA LYS A 57 2.27 -12.46 19.55
C LYS A 57 1.82 -12.64 18.10
N LYS A 58 0.52 -12.89 17.85
CA LYS A 58 -0.05 -13.00 16.49
C LYS A 58 -0.16 -11.64 15.79
N LEU A 59 -0.09 -10.54 16.53
CA LEU A 59 -0.13 -9.17 16.00
C LEU A 59 1.26 -8.63 15.62
N ASP A 60 2.32 -9.44 15.63
CA ASP A 60 3.67 -9.00 15.26
C ASP A 60 3.68 -8.22 13.94
N THR A 61 4.23 -7.01 14.01
CA THR A 61 4.27 -6.03 12.92
C THR A 61 5.64 -5.97 12.24
N LYS A 62 6.66 -6.68 12.74
CA LYS A 62 8.04 -6.60 12.20
C LYS A 62 8.12 -6.90 10.71
N ASP A 63 7.53 -8.01 10.27
CA ASP A 63 7.52 -8.40 8.86
C ASP A 63 6.73 -7.42 8.01
N LEU A 64 5.66 -6.84 8.56
CA LEU A 64 4.86 -5.83 7.87
C LEU A 64 5.63 -4.52 7.69
N ILE A 65 6.39 -4.10 8.70
CA ILE A 65 7.26 -2.92 8.63
C ILE A 65 8.37 -3.14 7.60
N ALA A 66 9.00 -4.32 7.57
CA ALA A 66 10.00 -4.65 6.55
C ALA A 66 9.41 -4.57 5.13
N LYS A 67 8.19 -5.10 4.93
CA LYS A 67 7.49 -5.00 3.64
C LYS A 67 7.09 -3.56 3.29
N LEU A 68 6.77 -2.73 4.27
CA LEU A 68 6.48 -1.32 4.04
C LEU A 68 7.69 -0.59 3.45
N HIS A 69 8.86 -0.76 4.05
CA HIS A 69 10.09 -0.19 3.52
C HIS A 69 10.39 -0.69 2.10
N GLN A 70 10.20 -1.98 1.84
CA GLN A 70 10.32 -2.51 0.48
C GLN A 70 9.35 -1.81 -0.50
N TYR A 71 8.09 -1.59 -0.11
CA TYR A 71 7.12 -0.89 -0.96
C TYR A 71 7.42 0.61 -1.12
N GLU A 72 8.01 1.26 -0.11
CA GLU A 72 8.52 2.62 -0.21
C GLU A 72 9.64 2.71 -1.24
N ASP A 73 10.63 1.80 -1.18
CA ASP A 73 11.75 1.72 -2.12
C ASP A 73 11.25 1.42 -3.55
N GLU A 74 10.29 0.50 -3.71
CA GLU A 74 9.67 0.18 -5.01
C GLU A 74 8.95 1.40 -5.60
N LEU A 75 8.20 2.15 -4.77
CA LEU A 75 7.51 3.37 -5.21
C LEU A 75 8.50 4.46 -5.59
N GLU A 76 9.53 4.68 -4.77
CA GLU A 76 10.55 5.68 -5.05
C GLU A 76 11.27 5.37 -6.37
N THR A 77 11.63 4.11 -6.59
CA THR A 77 12.27 3.66 -7.83
C THR A 77 11.35 3.90 -9.03
N ALA A 78 10.07 3.50 -8.95
CA ALA A 78 9.11 3.71 -10.03
C ALA A 78 8.89 5.20 -10.36
N LEU A 79 8.84 6.07 -9.34
CA LEU A 79 8.71 7.52 -9.53
C LEU A 79 9.96 8.13 -10.17
N ARG A 80 11.16 7.70 -9.75
CA ARG A 80 12.43 8.13 -10.35
C ARG A 80 12.53 7.69 -11.80
N GLU A 81 12.15 6.45 -12.11
CA GLU A 81 12.11 5.93 -13.48
C GLU A 81 11.15 6.75 -14.34
N ALA A 82 9.92 6.99 -13.87
CA ALA A 82 8.93 7.78 -14.59
C ALA A 82 9.41 9.23 -14.84
N ALA A 83 10.01 9.87 -13.84
CA ALA A 83 10.57 11.21 -13.96
C ALA A 83 11.72 11.26 -14.98
N SER A 84 12.68 10.33 -14.87
CA SER A 84 13.81 10.24 -15.80
C SER A 84 13.36 9.97 -17.23
N PHE A 85 12.37 9.10 -17.42
CA PHE A 85 11.79 8.80 -18.72
C PHE A 85 11.12 10.04 -19.34
N LYS A 86 10.39 10.80 -18.52
CA LYS A 86 9.74 12.04 -18.94
C LYS A 86 10.76 13.10 -19.37
N ASP A 87 11.84 13.24 -18.63
CA ASP A 87 12.89 14.20 -18.94
C ASP A 87 13.63 13.83 -20.23
N LEU A 88 14.02 12.55 -20.40
CA LEU A 88 14.70 12.06 -21.60
C LEU A 88 13.84 12.19 -22.86
N ASN A 89 12.52 12.07 -22.74
CA ASN A 89 11.61 12.07 -23.88
C ASN A 89 10.78 13.35 -24.02
N ARG A 90 11.15 14.43 -23.32
CA ARG A 90 10.40 15.69 -23.29
C ARG A 90 10.05 16.25 -24.68
N GLY A 91 10.92 16.07 -25.67
CA GLY A 91 10.70 16.51 -27.05
C GLY A 91 9.60 15.74 -27.79
N TYR A 92 9.33 14.49 -27.38
CA TYR A 92 8.31 13.60 -27.95
C TYR A 92 7.01 13.58 -27.14
N LEU A 93 6.97 14.23 -25.98
CA LEU A 93 5.78 14.37 -25.16
C LEU A 93 4.97 15.60 -25.59
N SER A 94 3.64 15.47 -25.56
CA SER A 94 2.71 16.54 -25.88
C SER A 94 1.48 16.43 -25.00
N SER A 95 1.01 17.56 -24.47
CA SER A 95 -0.28 17.64 -23.77
C SER A 95 -1.46 17.61 -24.73
N THR A 96 -1.26 18.04 -25.99
CA THR A 96 -2.30 18.22 -26.99
C THR A 96 -1.70 18.17 -28.40
N GLY A 97 -2.06 17.11 -29.15
CA GLY A 97 -1.63 16.94 -30.54
C GLY A 97 -0.14 16.60 -30.70
N ASP A 98 0.49 17.07 -31.78
CA ASP A 98 1.86 16.72 -32.15
C ASP A 98 2.91 17.21 -31.14
N CYS A 99 3.94 16.39 -30.93
CA CYS A 99 5.10 16.75 -30.12
C CYS A 99 6.02 17.77 -30.84
N GLN A 100 7.00 18.31 -30.14
CA GLN A 100 7.88 19.36 -30.67
C GLN A 100 8.66 18.88 -31.90
N GLU A 101 9.15 17.65 -31.88
CA GLU A 101 9.86 17.06 -33.03
C GLU A 101 8.97 16.91 -34.25
N VAL A 102 7.74 16.42 -34.08
CA VAL A 102 6.77 16.31 -35.18
C VAL A 102 6.38 17.70 -35.72
N LYS A 103 6.20 18.70 -34.86
CA LYS A 103 5.93 20.09 -35.25
C LYS A 103 7.08 20.69 -36.06
N LYS A 104 8.33 20.42 -35.66
CA LYS A 104 9.52 20.88 -36.36
C LYS A 104 9.60 20.27 -37.76
N LEU A 105 9.44 18.96 -37.89
CA LEU A 105 9.43 18.27 -39.18
C LEU A 105 8.29 18.76 -40.09
N LEU A 106 7.09 18.95 -39.56
CA LEU A 106 5.97 19.52 -40.31
C LEU A 106 6.25 20.96 -40.78
N ALA A 107 6.94 21.77 -39.98
CA ALA A 107 7.32 23.13 -40.37
C ALA A 107 8.38 23.13 -41.49
N GLU A 108 9.36 22.23 -41.44
CA GLU A 108 10.37 22.03 -42.48
C GLU A 108 9.73 21.55 -43.79
N LEU A 109 8.80 20.59 -43.72
CA LEU A 109 8.03 20.13 -44.89
C LEU A 109 7.12 21.22 -45.44
N ARG A 110 6.57 22.09 -44.59
CA ARG A 110 5.77 23.25 -45.03
C ARG A 110 6.58 24.25 -45.84
N ALA A 111 7.88 24.40 -45.54
CA ALA A 111 8.79 25.22 -46.33
C ALA A 111 9.14 24.59 -47.69
N GLN A 112 9.06 23.25 -47.79
CA GLN A 112 9.31 22.47 -49.00
C GLN A 112 8.05 22.18 -49.82
N THR A 113 6.88 22.65 -49.38
CA THR A 113 5.62 22.39 -50.06
C THR A 113 5.65 22.91 -51.50
N PRO A 114 5.26 22.10 -52.51
CA PRO A 114 5.27 22.52 -53.91
C PRO A 114 4.49 23.82 -54.13
N ALA A 115 4.97 24.64 -55.07
CA ALA A 115 4.28 25.89 -55.44
C ALA A 115 3.06 25.63 -56.35
N THR A 116 3.07 24.50 -57.06
CA THR A 116 2.05 24.10 -58.03
C THR A 116 1.65 22.64 -57.85
N ASN A 117 0.40 22.31 -58.13
CA ASN A 117 -0.05 20.93 -58.21
C ASN A 117 0.51 20.22 -59.47
N GLY A 118 0.33 18.91 -59.59
CA GLY A 118 0.75 18.11 -60.76
C GLY A 118 0.15 18.56 -62.11
N ALA A 119 -0.76 19.54 -62.10
CA ALA A 119 -1.36 20.18 -63.28
C ALA A 119 -0.91 21.66 -63.48
N GLY A 120 0.10 22.13 -62.75
CA GLY A 120 0.68 23.48 -62.93
C GLY A 120 -0.12 24.64 -62.32
N LYS A 121 -1.23 24.37 -61.61
CA LYS A 121 -1.99 25.41 -60.89
C LYS A 121 -1.37 25.68 -59.52
N LYS A 122 -1.37 26.94 -59.07
CA LYS A 122 -0.96 27.30 -57.71
C LYS A 122 -1.80 26.55 -56.69
N LEU A 123 -1.15 25.88 -55.74
CA LEU A 123 -1.81 25.16 -54.66
C LEU A 123 -2.57 26.13 -53.75
N THR A 124 -3.84 25.80 -53.45
CA THR A 124 -4.63 26.52 -52.45
C THR A 124 -4.13 26.18 -51.04
N LEU A 125 -4.59 26.90 -50.01
CA LEU A 125 -4.24 26.59 -48.62
C LEU A 125 -4.70 25.18 -48.22
N ALA A 126 -5.87 24.75 -48.68
CA ALA A 126 -6.40 23.40 -48.44
C ALA A 126 -5.52 22.32 -49.10
N ASP A 127 -5.13 22.51 -50.36
CA ASP A 127 -4.30 21.53 -51.06
C ASP A 127 -2.91 21.37 -50.41
N LYS A 128 -2.39 22.44 -49.78
CA LYS A 128 -1.13 22.39 -49.02
C LYS A 128 -1.27 21.62 -47.72
N GLU A 129 -2.42 21.73 -47.05
CA GLU A 129 -2.73 20.97 -45.83
C GLU A 129 -2.93 19.48 -46.16
N ASP A 130 -3.63 19.16 -47.25
CA ASP A 130 -3.80 17.78 -47.72
C ASP A 130 -2.46 17.14 -48.10
N TRP A 131 -1.58 17.90 -48.76
CA TRP A 131 -0.22 17.45 -49.05
C TRP A 131 0.59 17.17 -47.77
N LEU A 132 0.57 18.08 -46.79
CA LEU A 132 1.23 17.87 -45.49
C LEU A 132 0.66 16.68 -44.74
N GLN A 133 -0.64 16.43 -44.86
CA GLN A 133 -1.28 15.26 -44.26
C GLN A 133 -0.84 13.95 -44.94
N GLY A 134 -0.65 13.93 -46.25
CA GLY A 134 -0.05 12.79 -46.98
C GLY A 134 1.40 12.53 -46.58
N GLN A 135 2.18 13.59 -46.34
CA GLN A 135 3.57 13.46 -45.87
C GLN A 135 3.71 12.80 -44.51
N ARG A 136 2.67 12.79 -43.66
CA ARG A 136 2.71 12.06 -42.38
C ARG A 136 2.85 10.54 -42.54
N THR A 137 2.51 10.00 -43.71
CA THR A 137 2.69 8.59 -44.05
C THR A 137 3.77 8.36 -45.10
N GLU A 138 4.00 9.32 -45.99
CA GLU A 138 4.95 9.19 -47.10
C GLU A 138 6.38 9.57 -46.72
N ASN A 139 6.56 10.46 -45.73
CA ASN A 139 7.88 10.83 -45.24
C ASN A 139 8.28 9.92 -44.08
N GLU A 140 9.32 9.11 -44.29
CA GLU A 140 9.80 8.12 -43.31
C GLU A 140 10.22 8.76 -41.97
N GLU A 141 10.85 9.94 -42.00
CA GLU A 141 11.31 10.63 -40.78
C GLU A 141 10.13 11.16 -39.95
N LEU A 142 9.13 11.75 -40.61
CA LEU A 142 7.91 12.23 -39.96
C LEU A 142 7.07 11.06 -39.42
N ALA A 143 6.91 9.99 -40.20
CA ALA A 143 6.21 8.79 -39.78
C ALA A 143 6.89 8.14 -38.57
N ALA A 144 8.23 8.05 -38.57
CA ALA A 144 9.02 7.53 -37.46
C ALA A 144 8.91 8.42 -36.20
N ALA A 145 8.92 9.75 -36.35
CA ALA A 145 8.73 10.67 -35.24
C ALA A 145 7.33 10.56 -34.62
N ILE A 146 6.29 10.38 -35.44
CA ILE A 146 4.91 10.15 -34.97
C ILE A 146 4.79 8.80 -34.25
N ALA A 147 5.39 7.74 -34.79
CA ALA A 147 5.42 6.43 -34.15
C ALA A 147 6.11 6.52 -32.77
N LYS A 148 7.29 7.15 -32.73
CA LYS A 148 8.04 7.37 -31.49
C LYS A 148 7.26 8.21 -30.47
N GLN A 149 6.51 9.22 -30.91
CA GLN A 149 5.60 9.98 -30.03
C GLN A 149 4.55 9.06 -29.38
N LYS A 150 3.91 8.18 -30.16
CA LYS A 150 2.91 7.23 -29.65
C LYS A 150 3.53 6.23 -28.67
N ASP A 151 4.67 5.65 -29.02
CA ASP A 151 5.37 4.68 -28.18
C ASP A 151 5.82 5.32 -26.87
N THR A 152 6.33 6.55 -26.93
CA THR A 152 6.73 7.31 -25.75
C THR A 152 5.53 7.58 -24.83
N ALA A 153 4.39 7.99 -25.39
CA ALA A 153 3.18 8.24 -24.62
C ALA A 153 2.68 6.96 -23.93
N PHE A 154 2.66 5.84 -24.64
CA PHE A 154 2.28 4.54 -24.08
C PHE A 154 3.22 4.09 -22.96
N LEU A 155 4.54 4.22 -23.15
CA LEU A 155 5.52 3.86 -22.13
C LEU A 155 5.44 4.78 -20.91
N LEU A 156 5.15 6.07 -21.09
CA LEU A 156 4.92 7.00 -19.99
C LEU A 156 3.70 6.57 -19.17
N GLU A 157 2.57 6.29 -19.82
CA GLU A 157 1.35 5.81 -19.15
C GLU A 157 1.62 4.50 -18.39
N ASN A 158 2.35 3.56 -18.98
CA ASN A 158 2.74 2.32 -18.31
C ASN A 158 3.61 2.58 -17.06
N ASN A 159 4.53 3.53 -17.11
CA ASN A 159 5.34 3.91 -15.95
C ASN A 159 4.51 4.59 -14.86
N GLU A 160 3.56 5.45 -15.24
CA GLU A 160 2.60 6.06 -14.31
C GLU A 160 1.72 5.00 -13.63
N ILE A 161 1.22 4.01 -14.39
CA ILE A 161 0.46 2.88 -13.83
C ILE A 161 1.30 2.07 -12.84
N LYS A 162 2.58 1.82 -13.14
CA LYS A 162 3.48 1.11 -12.21
C LYS A 162 3.65 1.89 -10.90
N ALA A 163 3.86 3.19 -10.97
CA ALA A 163 3.98 4.06 -9.79
C ALA A 163 2.67 4.05 -8.97
N ASP A 164 1.52 4.17 -9.64
CA ASP A 164 0.20 4.09 -8.99
C ASP A 164 -0.03 2.75 -8.29
N MET A 165 0.35 1.64 -8.92
CA MET A 165 0.22 0.31 -8.33
C MET A 165 1.13 0.13 -7.11
N ALA A 166 2.37 0.64 -7.15
CA ALA A 166 3.26 0.65 -6.00
C ALA A 166 2.68 1.49 -4.85
N HIS A 167 2.15 2.68 -5.16
CA HIS A 167 1.52 3.56 -4.18
C HIS A 167 0.30 2.92 -3.50
N ARG A 168 -0.54 2.22 -4.27
CA ARG A 168 -1.70 1.49 -3.72
C ARG A 168 -1.29 0.36 -2.78
N ARG A 169 -0.22 -0.39 -3.11
CA ARG A 169 0.32 -1.44 -2.23
C ARG A 169 0.83 -0.86 -0.92
N LEU A 170 1.59 0.22 -0.98
CA LEU A 170 2.10 0.93 0.19
C LEU A 170 0.96 1.43 1.08
N THR A 171 -0.05 2.06 0.47
CA THR A 171 -1.23 2.57 1.19
C THR A 171 -2.00 1.44 1.88
N GLY A 172 -2.20 0.32 1.19
CA GLY A 172 -2.88 -0.85 1.74
C GLY A 172 -2.11 -1.45 2.94
N ALA A 173 -0.80 -1.62 2.80
CA ALA A 173 0.04 -2.12 3.89
C ALA A 173 0.07 -1.17 5.10
N THR A 174 0.06 0.15 4.84
CA THR A 174 0.02 1.17 5.90
C THR A 174 -1.27 1.12 6.68
N ALA A 175 -2.41 0.94 5.99
CA ALA A 175 -3.71 0.78 6.64
C ALA A 175 -3.75 -0.48 7.53
N VAL A 176 -3.19 -1.60 7.07
CA VAL A 176 -3.08 -2.83 7.88
C VAL A 176 -2.19 -2.62 9.10
N LEU A 177 -1.07 -1.91 8.95
CA LEU A 177 -0.20 -1.58 10.09
C LEU A 177 -0.95 -0.74 11.12
N ALA A 178 -1.66 0.31 10.68
CA ALA A 178 -2.44 1.16 11.57
C ALA A 178 -3.49 0.38 12.36
N LEU A 179 -4.21 -0.56 11.71
CA LEU A 179 -5.17 -1.44 12.37
C LEU A 179 -4.50 -2.34 13.42
N LYS A 180 -3.38 -2.98 13.09
CA LYS A 180 -2.63 -3.81 14.04
C LYS A 180 -2.11 -3.00 15.22
N THR A 181 -1.61 -1.78 14.98
CA THR A 181 -1.18 -0.86 16.04
C THR A 181 -2.33 -0.48 16.96
N GLN A 182 -3.53 -0.22 16.42
CA GLN A 182 -4.72 0.05 17.23
C GLN A 182 -5.14 -1.18 18.06
N GLN A 183 -5.08 -2.39 17.49
CA GLN A 183 -5.35 -3.62 18.23
C GLN A 183 -4.35 -3.83 19.38
N ILE A 184 -3.06 -3.62 19.14
CA ILE A 184 -2.03 -3.68 20.17
C ILE A 184 -2.31 -2.65 21.27
N ALA A 185 -2.63 -1.40 20.91
CA ALA A 185 -2.94 -0.35 21.86
C ALA A 185 -4.15 -0.71 22.74
N PHE A 186 -5.21 -1.28 22.14
CA PHE A 186 -6.38 -1.76 22.86
C PHE A 186 -6.04 -2.85 23.89
N PHE A 187 -5.26 -3.85 23.47
CA PHE A 187 -4.83 -4.94 24.37
C PHE A 187 -3.82 -4.49 25.43
N ALA A 188 -3.05 -3.42 25.18
CA ALA A 188 -2.09 -2.87 26.13
C ALA A 188 -2.71 -1.88 27.14
N SER A 189 -3.84 -1.26 26.82
CA SER A 189 -4.53 -0.30 27.70
C SER A 189 -5.47 -0.93 28.73
N SER A 190 -5.64 -2.26 28.71
CA SER A 190 -6.55 -3.02 29.57
C SER A 190 -5.83 -4.11 30.33
#